data_AF-A0A9P5QC89-F1
#
_entry.id   AF-A0A9P5QC89-F1
#
_cell.length_a   1.000
_cell.length_b   1.000
_cell.length_c   1.000
_cell.angle_alpha   90.00
_cell.angle_beta   90.00
_cell.angle_gamma   90.00
#
_symmetry.space_group_name_H-M   'P 1'
#
loop_
_entity.id
_entity.type
_entity.pdbx_description
1 polymer ?
#
loop_
_entity_poly.entity_id
_entity_poly.type
_entity_poly.pdbx_seq_one_letter_code
_entity_poly.pdbx_strand_id
1 'polypeptide(L)'
;DPSVDAKTLCPYCDEPLPPFPTPHLKHLLATTVKKSVRNPRPTNPMGRKAEVTVFINVCQRHRFESEILPEAQAKGWPKTIEWSLIHERVMNMKDHLRALTENSIVGDDDDDDDSPWEIPGKSRNMKRARDGCVFWQEAMNDVKEKGTRAAGNVKNQFANFDKTQPGYYGELGSVIIHQTLFELFPPEDIQPEVVSPLSPKDFINRVLLPEVAIQLIMEDKSLSGSSGSRRALKILRDSTAYGVAMFPEDTGE
;
A
#
# COMPACT_ATOMS: atom_id res chain seq x y z
N ASP A 1 29.43 26.79 -3.38
CA ASP A 1 29.33 27.62 -2.17
C ASP A 1 30.03 26.86 -1.04
N PRO A 2 31.14 27.36 -0.48
CA PRO A 2 31.94 26.63 0.51
C PRO A 2 31.31 26.61 1.92
N SER A 3 30.02 26.92 2.07
CA SER A 3 29.36 27.05 3.38
C SER A 3 28.58 25.81 3.86
N VAL A 4 28.45 24.75 3.06
CA VAL A 4 27.68 23.55 3.45
C VAL A 4 28.57 22.57 4.22
N ASP A 5 28.18 22.24 5.44
CA ASP A 5 28.89 21.25 6.27
C ASP A 5 28.88 19.88 5.59
N ALA A 6 30.06 19.34 5.29
CA ALA A 6 30.20 18.02 4.66
C ALA A 6 29.53 16.89 5.47
N LYS A 7 29.34 17.07 6.78
CA LYS A 7 28.66 16.11 7.66
C LYS A 7 27.15 16.06 7.44
N THR A 8 26.56 17.08 6.85
CA THR A 8 25.12 17.14 6.53
C THR A 8 24.81 16.62 5.14
N LEU A 9 25.82 16.20 4.36
CA LEU A 9 25.65 15.69 3.01
C LEU A 9 25.74 14.15 2.99
N CYS A 10 24.94 13.55 2.11
CA CYS A 10 25.03 12.13 1.82
C CYS A 10 26.39 11.83 1.16
N PRO A 11 27.19 10.88 1.68
CA PRO A 11 28.49 10.56 1.12
C PRO A 11 28.46 10.05 -0.34
N TYR A 12 27.30 9.66 -0.86
CA TYR A 12 27.17 8.99 -2.15
C TYR A 12 26.54 9.89 -3.23
N CYS A 13 25.44 10.58 -2.94
CA CYS A 13 24.73 11.43 -3.92
C CYS A 13 24.92 12.94 -3.71
N ASP A 14 25.61 13.37 -2.65
CA ASP A 14 25.85 14.78 -2.30
C ASP A 14 24.60 15.61 -1.95
N GLU A 15 23.43 14.99 -1.84
CA GLU A 15 22.22 15.65 -1.33
C GLU A 15 22.23 15.77 0.19
N PRO A 16 21.53 16.76 0.77
CA PRO A 16 21.40 16.89 2.22
C PRO A 16 20.75 15.66 2.87
N LEU A 17 21.35 15.21 3.98
CA LEU A 17 20.76 14.22 4.88
C LEU A 17 19.66 14.88 5.73
N PRO A 18 18.70 14.08 6.22
CA PRO A 18 17.70 14.59 7.17
C PRO A 18 18.39 15.09 8.44
N PRO A 19 17.88 16.16 9.08
CA PRO A 19 18.49 16.73 10.28
C PRO A 19 18.52 15.74 11.45
N PHE A 20 17.55 14.81 11.49
CA PHE A 20 17.42 13.78 12.51
C PHE A 20 17.31 12.39 11.85
N PRO A 21 18.44 11.79 11.42
CA PRO A 21 18.42 10.51 10.74
C PRO A 21 17.94 9.40 11.68
N THR A 22 17.05 8.53 11.20
CA THR A 22 16.53 7.41 11.98
C THR A 22 17.62 6.38 12.27
N PRO A 23 17.44 5.50 13.29
CA PRO A 23 18.37 4.41 13.55
C PRO A 23 18.67 3.54 12.32
N HIS A 24 17.68 3.34 11.45
CA HIS A 24 17.85 2.55 10.23
C HIS A 24 18.75 3.24 9.21
N LEU A 25 18.57 4.54 8.94
CA LEU A 25 19.48 5.29 8.06
C LEU A 25 20.91 5.32 8.61
N LYS A 26 21.06 5.49 9.93
CA LYS A 26 22.38 5.40 10.58
C LYS A 26 23.03 4.03 10.39
N HIS A 27 22.24 2.96 10.52
CA HIS A 27 22.70 1.60 10.29
C HIS A 27 23.13 1.38 8.82
N LEU A 28 22.28 1.78 7.85
CA LEU A 28 22.61 1.69 6.42
C LEU A 28 23.88 2.47 6.08
N LEU A 29 24.03 3.70 6.57
CA LEU A 29 25.24 4.49 6.38
C LEU A 29 26.47 3.73 6.92
N ALA A 30 26.38 3.17 8.13
CA ALA A 30 27.48 2.44 8.77
C ALA A 30 27.85 1.15 8.02
N THR A 31 26.88 0.39 7.50
CA THR A 31 27.14 -0.85 6.76
C THR A 31 27.67 -0.58 5.36
N THR A 32 27.13 0.41 4.64
CA THR A 32 27.59 0.79 3.30
C THR A 32 28.99 1.42 3.33
N VAL A 33 29.36 2.13 4.41
CA VAL A 33 30.73 2.67 4.57
C VAL A 33 31.78 1.55 4.51
N LYS A 34 31.49 0.37 5.08
CA LYS A 34 32.40 -0.79 5.06
C LYS A 34 32.61 -1.37 3.65
N LYS A 35 31.63 -1.17 2.75
CA LYS A 35 31.63 -1.70 1.37
C LYS A 35 32.02 -0.67 0.31
N SER A 36 32.45 0.53 0.72
CA SER A 36 32.75 1.64 -0.18
C SER A 36 34.14 2.21 0.06
N VAL A 37 34.66 2.99 -0.89
CA VAL A 37 35.97 3.64 -0.81
C VAL A 37 35.83 5.16 -0.71
N ARG A 38 36.79 5.83 -0.06
CA ARG A 38 36.81 7.30 -0.01
C ARG A 38 37.03 7.87 -1.41
N ASN A 39 36.23 8.88 -1.75
CA ASN A 39 36.31 9.62 -3.01
C ASN A 39 35.89 11.07 -2.74
N PRO A 40 36.74 11.86 -2.05
CA PRO A 40 36.42 13.23 -1.67
C PRO A 40 36.18 14.10 -2.90
N ARG A 41 35.15 14.94 -2.86
CA ARG A 41 34.76 15.86 -3.95
C ARG A 41 34.84 17.31 -3.47
N PRO A 42 35.03 18.29 -4.38
CA PRO A 42 35.07 19.71 -4.00
C PRO A 42 33.83 20.19 -3.23
N THR A 43 32.66 19.62 -3.56
CA THR A 43 31.37 19.89 -2.89
C THR A 43 31.15 19.03 -1.64
N ASN A 44 31.80 17.87 -1.56
CA ASN A 44 31.65 16.92 -0.45
C ASN A 44 33.00 16.25 -0.12
N PRO A 45 33.79 16.84 0.79
CA PRO A 45 35.04 16.25 1.29
C PRO A 45 34.89 14.86 1.94
N MET A 46 33.67 14.50 2.35
CA MET A 46 33.33 13.18 2.92
C MET A 46 32.81 12.20 1.86
N GLY A 47 32.84 12.58 0.59
CA GLY A 47 32.40 11.78 -0.54
C GLY A 47 33.03 10.39 -0.58
N ARG A 48 32.23 9.41 -0.99
CA ARG A 48 32.60 8.00 -1.17
C ARG A 48 32.16 7.52 -2.55
N LYS A 49 32.70 6.38 -2.96
CA LYS A 49 32.36 5.67 -4.20
C LYS A 49 32.14 4.19 -3.93
N ALA A 50 31.13 3.61 -4.55
CA ALA A 50 30.84 2.19 -4.61
C ALA A 50 29.93 1.92 -5.83
N GLU A 51 29.67 0.65 -6.13
CA GLU A 51 28.62 0.26 -7.08
C GLU A 51 27.25 0.77 -6.62
N VAL A 52 26.37 1.11 -7.56
CA VAL A 52 25.05 1.71 -7.25
C VAL A 52 24.25 0.83 -6.30
N THR A 53 24.25 -0.48 -6.51
CA THR A 53 23.55 -1.46 -5.67
C THR A 53 24.03 -1.47 -4.21
N VAL A 54 25.24 -0.99 -3.94
CA VAL A 54 25.80 -0.93 -2.59
C VAL A 54 25.25 0.24 -1.79
N PHE A 55 24.97 1.37 -2.42
CA PHE A 55 24.56 2.61 -1.73
C PHE A 55 23.14 3.10 -2.07
N ILE A 56 22.47 2.53 -3.07
CA ILE A 56 21.15 2.98 -3.52
C ILE A 56 20.12 3.01 -2.37
N ASN A 57 20.14 2.01 -1.48
CA ASN A 57 19.25 1.95 -0.32
C ASN A 57 19.50 3.09 0.68
N VAL A 58 20.75 3.55 0.83
CA VAL A 58 21.07 4.75 1.63
C VAL A 58 20.41 5.97 1.00
N CYS A 59 20.57 6.13 -0.33
CA CYS A 59 20.01 7.26 -1.07
C CYS A 59 18.48 7.30 -1.00
N GLN A 60 17.84 6.16 -1.25
CA GLN A 60 16.39 6.02 -1.13
C GLN A 60 15.91 6.33 0.29
N ARG A 61 16.59 5.79 1.31
CA ARG A 61 16.20 5.99 2.71
C ARG A 61 16.34 7.43 3.17
N HIS A 62 17.44 8.13 2.87
CA HIS A 62 17.59 9.50 3.35
C HIS A 62 16.63 10.46 2.65
N ARG A 63 16.34 10.26 1.35
CA ARG A 63 15.31 11.06 0.65
C ARG A 63 13.93 10.84 1.28
N PHE A 64 13.59 9.57 1.53
CA PHE A 64 12.37 9.22 2.25
C PHE A 64 12.29 9.93 3.61
N GLU A 65 13.35 9.90 4.42
CA GLU A 65 13.38 10.54 5.73
C GLU A 65 13.34 12.06 5.69
N SER A 66 13.88 12.67 4.63
CA SER A 66 13.89 14.12 4.44
C SER A 66 12.55 14.67 3.94
N GLU A 67 11.85 13.93 3.06
CA GLU A 67 10.68 14.45 2.32
C GLU A 67 9.38 13.80 2.78
N ILE A 68 9.31 12.47 2.74
CA ILE A 68 8.05 11.71 2.91
C ILE A 68 7.74 11.47 4.40
N LEU A 69 8.74 11.15 5.21
CA LEU A 69 8.55 10.85 6.62
C LEU A 69 7.95 12.02 7.43
N PRO A 70 8.35 13.29 7.22
CA PRO A 70 7.70 14.43 7.88
C PRO A 70 6.23 14.60 7.45
N GLU A 71 5.93 14.43 6.16
CA GLU A 71 4.55 14.50 5.65
C GLU A 71 3.67 13.40 6.26
N ALA A 72 4.18 12.17 6.30
CA ALA A 72 3.51 11.03 6.91
C ALA A 72 3.21 11.26 8.40
N GLN A 73 4.14 11.90 9.13
CA GLN A 73 3.94 12.28 10.52
C GLN A 73 2.84 13.32 10.67
N ALA A 74 2.83 14.35 9.81
CA ALA A 74 1.77 15.37 9.80
C ALA A 74 0.40 14.76 9.48
N LYS A 75 0.35 13.74 8.62
CA LYS A 75 -0.87 12.97 8.29
C LYS A 75 -1.23 11.89 9.33
N GLY A 76 -0.36 11.65 10.32
CA GLY A 76 -0.56 10.66 11.38
C GLY A 76 -0.57 9.22 10.87
N TRP A 77 0.25 8.87 9.88
CA TRP A 77 0.42 7.48 9.44
C TRP A 77 1.26 6.68 10.46
N PRO A 78 0.97 5.38 10.66
CA PRO A 78 1.61 4.59 11.70
C PRO A 78 3.09 4.37 11.41
N LYS A 79 3.93 4.55 12.42
CA LYS A 79 5.37 4.22 12.37
C LYS A 79 5.67 2.79 12.82
N THR A 80 4.73 2.20 13.54
CA THR A 80 4.77 0.85 14.10
C THR A 80 3.39 0.24 13.89
N ILE A 81 3.35 -0.99 13.40
CA ILE A 81 2.13 -1.75 13.18
C ILE A 81 2.25 -3.04 13.97
N GLU A 82 1.20 -3.41 14.70
CA GLU A 82 1.11 -4.68 15.41
C GLU A 82 0.78 -5.79 14.40
N TRP A 83 1.81 -6.29 13.71
CA TRP A 83 1.68 -7.24 12.61
C TRP A 83 0.98 -8.55 12.99
N SER A 84 1.12 -8.98 14.25
CA SER A 84 0.47 -10.18 14.79
C SER A 84 -1.06 -10.10 14.76
N LEU A 85 -1.64 -8.90 14.79
CA LEU A 85 -3.09 -8.69 14.78
C LEU A 85 -3.68 -8.60 13.38
N ILE A 86 -2.85 -8.38 12.35
CA ILE A 86 -3.36 -8.20 10.98
C ILE A 86 -4.07 -9.45 10.49
N HIS A 87 -3.53 -10.63 10.77
CA HIS A 87 -4.18 -11.90 10.41
C HIS A 87 -5.60 -12.01 10.97
N GLU A 88 -5.78 -11.77 12.28
CA GLU A 88 -7.08 -11.82 12.95
C GLU A 88 -8.06 -10.77 12.39
N ARG A 89 -7.57 -9.54 12.14
CA ARG A 89 -8.38 -8.47 11.53
C ARG A 89 -8.89 -8.86 10.15
N VAL A 90 -8.03 -9.42 9.29
CA VAL A 90 -8.43 -9.89 7.95
C VAL A 90 -9.40 -11.08 8.04
N MET A 91 -9.19 -11.99 8.99
CA MET A 91 -10.13 -13.10 9.26
C MET A 91 -11.53 -12.59 9.64
N ASN A 92 -11.62 -11.51 10.43
CA ASN A 92 -12.90 -10.90 10.79
C ASN A 92 -13.64 -10.25 9.61
N MET A 93 -12.94 -9.97 8.50
CA MET A 93 -13.54 -9.42 7.27
C MET A 93 -14.06 -10.51 6.32
N LYS A 94 -13.96 -11.80 6.68
CA LYS A 94 -14.27 -12.94 5.80
C LYS A 94 -15.63 -12.86 5.11
N ASP A 95 -16.69 -12.45 5.82
CA ASP A 95 -18.04 -12.42 5.26
C ASP A 95 -18.19 -11.31 4.21
N HIS A 96 -17.58 -10.14 4.45
CA HIS A 96 -17.52 -9.04 3.48
C HIS A 96 -16.77 -9.47 2.20
N LEU A 97 -15.60 -10.10 2.37
CA LEU A 97 -14.78 -10.58 1.25
C LEU A 97 -15.46 -11.71 0.47
N ARG A 98 -16.21 -12.57 1.17
CA ARG A 98 -17.04 -13.61 0.53
C ARG A 98 -18.14 -12.97 -0.30
N ALA A 99 -18.85 -11.97 0.23
CA ALA A 99 -19.89 -11.26 -0.50
C ALA A 99 -19.36 -10.61 -1.79
N LEU A 100 -18.13 -10.05 -1.76
CA LEU A 100 -17.46 -9.54 -2.96
C LEU A 100 -17.10 -10.64 -3.96
N THR A 101 -16.61 -11.78 -3.46
CA THR A 101 -16.28 -12.94 -4.28
C THR A 101 -17.51 -13.49 -4.98
N GLU A 102 -18.61 -13.69 -4.26
CA GLU A 102 -19.88 -14.24 -4.79
C GLU A 102 -20.75 -13.19 -5.52
N ASN A 103 -20.37 -11.90 -5.43
CA ASN A 103 -21.15 -10.77 -5.92
C ASN A 103 -22.60 -10.75 -5.35
N SER A 104 -22.70 -11.07 -4.07
CA SER A 104 -23.96 -11.19 -3.34
C SER A 104 -24.69 -9.86 -3.21
N ILE A 105 -26.01 -9.91 -3.02
CA ILE A 105 -26.81 -8.72 -2.78
C ILE A 105 -26.54 -8.24 -1.35
N VAL A 106 -26.18 -6.97 -1.22
CA VAL A 106 -25.93 -6.30 0.07
C VAL A 106 -27.07 -5.32 0.36
N GLY A 107 -27.45 -5.23 1.63
CA GLY A 107 -28.41 -4.23 2.10
C GLY A 107 -27.80 -2.84 2.02
N ASP A 108 -28.59 -1.84 1.63
CA ASP A 108 -28.21 -0.42 1.73
C ASP A 108 -28.34 -0.04 3.22
N ASP A 109 -27.27 -0.23 3.99
CA ASP A 109 -27.20 0.24 5.39
C ASP A 109 -26.60 1.67 5.47
N ASP A 110 -26.15 2.23 4.34
CA ASP A 110 -25.69 3.62 4.20
C ASP A 110 -26.89 4.57 3.96
N ASP A 111 -27.84 4.61 4.91
CA ASP A 111 -28.76 5.75 5.04
C ASP A 111 -28.01 6.89 5.77
N ASP A 112 -27.08 7.55 5.07
CA ASP A 112 -26.62 8.92 5.40
C ASP A 112 -27.70 9.98 5.04
N ASP A 113 -28.96 9.55 4.80
CA ASP A 113 -30.12 10.41 4.58
C ASP A 113 -30.75 10.72 5.95
N ASP A 114 -30.22 11.73 6.63
CA ASP A 114 -30.73 12.32 7.87
C ASP A 114 -32.06 13.08 7.60
N SER A 115 -33.01 12.43 6.92
CA SER A 115 -34.33 12.93 6.58
C SER A 115 -35.36 12.24 7.49
N PRO A 116 -35.90 12.94 8.51
CA PRO A 116 -36.87 12.39 9.48
C PRO A 116 -38.23 11.95 8.94
N TRP A 117 -38.40 11.83 7.61
CA TRP A 117 -39.65 11.43 6.98
C TRP A 117 -39.43 10.10 6.26
N GLU A 118 -39.54 9.00 7.02
CA GLU A 118 -39.67 7.67 6.42
C GLU A 118 -40.91 7.65 5.53
N ILE A 119 -40.72 7.62 4.22
CA ILE A 119 -41.79 7.37 3.26
C ILE A 119 -42.04 5.86 3.23
N PRO A 120 -43.21 5.35 3.66
CA PRO A 120 -43.52 3.93 3.60
C PRO A 120 -43.55 3.47 2.14
N GLY A 121 -42.63 2.58 1.75
CA GLY A 121 -42.57 1.99 0.42
C GLY A 121 -41.36 2.37 -0.45
N LYS A 122 -40.33 3.06 0.08
CA LYS A 122 -39.04 3.21 -0.62
C LYS A 122 -38.45 1.80 -0.83
N SER A 123 -38.44 1.31 -2.07
CA SER A 123 -37.81 0.03 -2.43
C SER A 123 -36.37 0.05 -1.95
N ARG A 124 -35.98 -0.85 -1.02
CA ARG A 124 -34.57 -1.03 -0.65
C ARG A 124 -33.79 -1.24 -1.94
N ASN A 125 -32.88 -0.32 -2.24
CA ASN A 125 -32.15 -0.35 -3.49
C ASN A 125 -31.16 -1.50 -3.39
N MET A 126 -31.48 -2.65 -3.99
CA MET A 126 -30.63 -3.84 -3.92
C MET A 126 -29.33 -3.57 -4.67
N LYS A 127 -28.24 -3.30 -3.96
CA LYS A 127 -26.90 -3.17 -4.52
C LYS A 127 -26.18 -4.51 -4.45
N ARG A 128 -25.32 -4.81 -5.41
CA ARG A 128 -24.41 -5.95 -5.31
C ARG A 128 -23.10 -5.52 -4.67
N ALA A 129 -22.45 -6.43 -3.97
CA ALA A 129 -21.18 -6.15 -3.28
C ALA A 129 -20.14 -5.50 -4.20
N ARG A 130 -20.04 -5.95 -5.47
CA ARG A 130 -19.06 -5.41 -6.42
C ARG A 130 -19.38 -4.01 -6.93
N ASP A 131 -20.62 -3.53 -6.79
CA ASP A 131 -21.02 -2.21 -7.28
C ASP A 131 -20.35 -1.10 -6.47
N GLY A 132 -20.09 -1.33 -5.18
CA GLY A 132 -19.36 -0.42 -4.29
C GLY A 132 -17.84 -0.59 -4.29
N CYS A 133 -17.31 -1.66 -4.90
CA CYS A 133 -15.87 -1.95 -4.87
C CYS A 133 -15.14 -1.22 -6.00
N VAL A 134 -14.41 -0.16 -5.65
CA VAL A 134 -13.63 0.65 -6.59
C VAL A 134 -12.58 -0.19 -7.32
N PHE A 135 -11.95 -1.14 -6.63
CA PHE A 135 -10.91 -1.97 -7.22
C PHE A 135 -11.44 -2.95 -8.27
N TRP A 136 -12.64 -3.49 -8.07
CA TRP A 136 -13.33 -4.27 -9.10
C TRP A 136 -13.61 -3.41 -10.33
N GLN A 137 -14.13 -2.19 -10.14
CA GLN A 137 -14.42 -1.27 -11.25
C GLN A 137 -13.14 -0.89 -12.02
N GLU A 138 -12.05 -0.55 -11.32
CA GLU A 138 -10.74 -0.29 -11.92
C GLU A 138 -10.24 -1.50 -12.71
N ALA A 139 -10.35 -2.71 -12.15
CA ALA A 139 -9.92 -3.94 -12.82
C ALA A 139 -10.76 -4.23 -14.08
N MET A 140 -12.07 -4.02 -14.03
CA MET A 140 -12.95 -4.18 -15.19
C MET A 140 -12.65 -3.15 -16.29
N ASN A 141 -12.35 -1.91 -15.92
CA ASN A 141 -11.98 -0.87 -16.88
C ASN A 141 -10.66 -1.22 -17.58
N ASP A 142 -9.64 -1.68 -16.84
CA ASP A 142 -8.39 -2.17 -17.42
C ASP A 142 -8.63 -3.34 -18.40
N VAL A 143 -9.52 -4.28 -18.05
CA VAL A 143 -9.84 -5.43 -18.92
C VAL A 143 -10.55 -4.97 -20.20
N LYS A 144 -11.43 -3.96 -20.11
CA LYS A 144 -12.10 -3.37 -21.29
C LYS A 144 -11.10 -2.66 -22.22
N GLU A 145 -10.18 -1.89 -21.66
CA GLU A 145 -9.21 -1.11 -22.44
C GLU A 145 -8.14 -1.97 -23.10
N LYS A 146 -7.61 -2.97 -22.38
CA LYS A 146 -6.42 -3.72 -22.79
C LYS A 146 -6.77 -5.14 -23.28
N GLY A 147 -7.97 -5.63 -22.98
CA GLY A 147 -8.36 -7.02 -23.18
C GLY A 147 -7.83 -7.95 -22.08
N THR A 148 -8.52 -9.06 -21.83
CA THR A 148 -8.24 -9.99 -20.72
C THR A 148 -6.81 -10.53 -20.72
N ARG A 149 -6.28 -10.88 -21.90
CA ARG A 149 -4.93 -11.48 -22.04
C ARG A 149 -3.79 -10.47 -21.82
N ALA A 150 -3.99 -9.20 -22.16
CA ALA A 150 -2.98 -8.17 -21.90
C ALA A 150 -3.07 -7.66 -20.45
N ALA A 151 -4.27 -7.67 -19.86
CA ALA A 151 -4.49 -7.26 -18.48
C ALA A 151 -3.81 -8.17 -17.44
N GLY A 152 -3.68 -9.47 -17.74
CA GLY A 152 -2.97 -10.45 -16.90
C GLY A 152 -1.48 -10.63 -17.23
N ASN A 153 -0.92 -9.88 -18.19
CA ASN A 153 0.48 -10.01 -18.56
C ASN A 153 1.41 -9.38 -17.50
N VAL A 154 2.62 -9.91 -17.31
CA VAL A 154 3.60 -9.46 -16.30
C VAL A 154 3.83 -7.95 -16.36
N LYS A 155 3.86 -7.38 -17.58
CA LYS A 155 4.00 -5.93 -17.78
C LYS A 155 2.82 -5.12 -17.21
N ASN A 156 1.59 -5.64 -17.32
CA ASN A 156 0.41 -4.98 -16.76
C ASN A 156 0.25 -5.26 -15.26
N GLN A 157 0.69 -6.43 -14.78
CA GLN A 157 0.82 -6.71 -13.35
C GLN A 157 1.78 -5.71 -12.68
N PHE A 158 2.93 -5.42 -13.31
CA PHE A 158 3.84 -4.36 -12.88
C PHE A 158 3.20 -2.96 -12.92
N ALA A 159 2.49 -2.63 -14.01
CA ALA A 159 1.85 -1.31 -14.14
C ALA A 159 0.72 -1.08 -13.12
N ASN A 160 0.10 -2.14 -12.62
CA ASN A 160 -0.95 -2.07 -11.62
C ASN A 160 -0.44 -2.29 -10.19
N PHE A 161 0.83 -2.63 -10.01
CA PHE A 161 1.44 -2.88 -8.70
C PHE A 161 1.26 -1.69 -7.76
N ASP A 162 1.55 -0.47 -8.22
CA ASP A 162 1.36 0.76 -7.44
C ASP A 162 -0.12 1.00 -7.07
N LYS A 163 -1.05 0.54 -7.91
CA LYS A 163 -2.49 0.64 -7.70
C LYS A 163 -3.08 -0.48 -6.84
N THR A 164 -2.30 -1.48 -6.46
CA THR A 164 -2.77 -2.56 -5.58
C THR A 164 -1.99 -2.63 -4.28
N GLN A 165 -1.00 -1.74 -4.08
CA GLN A 165 -0.28 -1.64 -2.82
C GLN A 165 -1.22 -1.32 -1.66
N PRO A 166 -1.00 -1.91 -0.47
CA PRO A 166 -1.86 -1.72 0.70
C PRO A 166 -1.60 -0.38 1.44
N GLY A 167 -1.15 0.66 0.74
CA GLY A 167 -0.86 1.97 1.31
C GLY A 167 0.26 1.92 2.36
N TYR A 168 0.04 2.55 3.52
CA TYR A 168 1.03 2.62 4.61
C TYR A 168 1.39 1.26 5.22
N TYR A 169 0.68 0.18 4.91
CA TYR A 169 1.03 -1.17 5.34
C TYR A 169 2.24 -1.74 4.59
N GLY A 170 2.62 -1.15 3.46
CA GLY A 170 3.84 -1.52 2.72
C GLY A 170 3.86 -2.95 2.21
N GLU A 171 5.05 -3.42 1.86
CA GLU A 171 5.26 -4.76 1.29
C GLU A 171 5.02 -5.84 2.34
N LEU A 172 5.48 -5.62 3.58
CA LEU A 172 5.28 -6.59 4.66
C LEU A 172 3.78 -6.81 4.93
N GLY A 173 2.98 -5.75 4.96
CA GLY A 173 1.53 -5.87 5.09
C GLY A 173 0.90 -6.56 3.89
N SER A 174 1.40 -6.31 2.67
CA SER A 174 0.95 -6.99 1.45
C SER A 174 1.12 -8.51 1.58
N VAL A 175 2.29 -8.97 2.05
CA VAL A 175 2.58 -10.40 2.26
C VAL A 175 1.62 -11.02 3.27
N ILE A 176 1.45 -10.39 4.44
CA ILE A 176 0.58 -10.92 5.50
C ILE A 176 -0.89 -10.98 5.04
N ILE A 177 -1.39 -9.91 4.42
CA ILE A 177 -2.76 -9.85 3.89
C ILE A 177 -2.94 -10.92 2.82
N HIS A 178 -2.01 -11.04 1.88
CA HIS A 178 -2.08 -12.01 0.80
C HIS A 178 -2.07 -13.46 1.33
N GLN A 179 -1.21 -13.78 2.29
CA GLN A 179 -1.19 -15.11 2.94
C GLN A 179 -2.54 -15.41 3.59
N THR A 180 -3.07 -14.46 4.37
CA THR A 180 -4.37 -14.63 5.03
C THR A 180 -5.52 -14.78 4.02
N LEU A 181 -5.48 -14.04 2.92
CA LEU A 181 -6.46 -14.17 1.83
C LEU A 181 -6.40 -15.55 1.15
N PHE A 182 -5.21 -16.12 0.99
CA PHE A 182 -5.02 -17.47 0.43
C PHE A 182 -5.49 -18.57 1.38
N GLU A 183 -5.40 -18.34 2.70
CA GLU A 183 -6.01 -19.23 3.69
C GLU A 183 -7.54 -19.18 3.66
N LEU A 184 -8.11 -17.98 3.49
CA LEU A 184 -9.56 -17.76 3.47
C LEU A 184 -10.23 -18.18 2.16
N PHE A 185 -9.56 -17.90 1.04
CA PHE A 185 -10.05 -18.09 -0.32
C PHE A 185 -8.93 -18.70 -1.18
N PRO A 186 -8.62 -20.00 -1.00
CA PRO A 186 -7.66 -20.68 -1.84
C PRO A 186 -8.02 -20.49 -3.32
N PRO A 187 -7.09 -20.06 -4.19
CA PRO A 187 -7.38 -19.82 -5.60
C PRO A 187 -7.99 -21.03 -6.33
N GLU A 188 -7.68 -22.24 -5.87
CA GLU A 188 -8.18 -23.51 -6.39
C GLU A 188 -9.67 -23.74 -6.07
N ASP A 189 -10.17 -23.17 -4.98
CA ASP A 189 -11.56 -23.31 -4.53
C ASP A 189 -12.49 -22.25 -5.16
N ILE A 190 -11.91 -21.17 -5.70
CA ILE A 190 -12.66 -20.12 -6.39
C ILE A 190 -12.97 -20.57 -7.82
N GLN A 191 -14.26 -20.73 -8.11
CA GLN A 191 -14.74 -21.03 -9.47
C GLN A 191 -14.40 -19.87 -10.43
N PRO A 192 -13.66 -20.11 -11.53
CA PRO A 192 -13.25 -19.06 -12.46
C PRO A 192 -14.42 -18.27 -13.06
N GLU A 193 -15.59 -18.90 -13.20
CA GLU A 193 -16.79 -18.30 -13.77
C GLU A 193 -17.35 -17.18 -12.88
N VAL A 194 -17.17 -17.30 -11.57
CA VAL A 194 -17.68 -16.35 -10.57
C VAL A 194 -16.89 -15.04 -10.61
N VAL A 195 -15.57 -15.13 -10.81
CA VAL A 195 -14.64 -13.98 -10.81
C VAL A 195 -14.25 -13.50 -12.21
N SER A 196 -14.81 -14.14 -13.25
CA SER A 196 -14.64 -13.75 -14.64
C SER A 196 -14.93 -12.25 -14.84
N PRO A 197 -14.16 -11.54 -15.67
CA PRO A 197 -13.10 -12.01 -16.56
C PRO A 197 -11.71 -12.17 -15.93
N LEU A 198 -11.56 -11.97 -14.61
CA LEU A 198 -10.28 -12.15 -13.93
C LEU A 198 -10.02 -13.61 -13.61
N SER A 199 -8.75 -13.99 -13.49
CA SER A 199 -8.39 -15.26 -12.85
C SER A 199 -8.62 -15.16 -11.34
N PRO A 200 -8.85 -16.28 -10.62
CA PRO A 200 -8.91 -16.28 -9.15
C PRO A 200 -7.75 -15.54 -8.48
N LYS A 201 -6.52 -15.75 -8.95
CA LYS A 201 -5.33 -15.07 -8.42
C LYS A 201 -5.35 -13.57 -8.68
N ASP A 202 -5.72 -13.15 -9.90
CA ASP A 202 -5.84 -11.73 -10.23
C ASP A 202 -6.96 -11.05 -9.42
N PHE A 203 -8.05 -11.76 -9.14
CA PHE A 203 -9.14 -11.26 -8.30
C PHE A 203 -8.65 -11.01 -6.86
N ILE A 204 -7.93 -11.97 -6.27
CA ILE A 204 -7.35 -11.78 -4.93
C ILE A 204 -6.41 -10.56 -4.93
N ASN A 205 -5.47 -10.50 -5.87
CA ASN A 205 -4.42 -9.48 -5.87
C ASN A 205 -4.92 -8.07 -6.23
N ARG A 206 -5.88 -7.97 -7.16
CA ARG A 206 -6.34 -6.68 -7.69
C ARG A 206 -7.63 -6.18 -7.07
N VAL A 207 -8.34 -7.03 -6.31
CA VAL A 207 -9.64 -6.67 -5.71
C VAL A 207 -9.60 -6.91 -4.21
N LEU A 208 -9.42 -8.15 -3.75
CA LEU A 208 -9.54 -8.46 -2.32
C LEU A 208 -8.42 -7.85 -1.48
N LEU A 209 -7.16 -7.92 -1.94
CA LEU A 209 -6.01 -7.35 -1.22
C LEU A 209 -6.15 -5.85 -0.98
N PRO A 210 -6.37 -5.01 -2.01
CA PRO A 210 -6.52 -3.58 -1.78
C PRO A 210 -7.84 -3.21 -1.06
N GLU A 211 -8.90 -4.03 -1.19
CA GLU A 211 -10.13 -3.87 -0.39
C GLU A 211 -9.86 -4.10 1.11
N VAL A 212 -9.16 -5.18 1.46
CA VAL A 212 -8.73 -5.45 2.84
C VAL A 212 -7.91 -4.28 3.38
N ALA A 213 -6.98 -3.75 2.57
CA ALA A 213 -6.19 -2.60 2.97
C ALA A 213 -7.07 -1.36 3.26
N ILE A 214 -8.13 -1.09 2.49
CA ILE A 214 -9.10 -0.04 2.81
C ILE A 214 -9.77 -0.32 4.16
N GLN A 215 -10.26 -1.54 4.39
CA GLN A 215 -10.97 -1.88 5.63
C GLN A 215 -10.07 -1.73 6.85
N LEU A 216 -8.82 -2.19 6.76
CA LEU A 216 -7.81 -1.99 7.80
C LEU A 216 -7.53 -0.50 8.04
N ILE A 217 -7.46 0.32 6.98
CA ILE A 217 -7.31 1.77 7.11
C ILE A 217 -8.54 2.41 7.77
N MET A 218 -9.74 1.94 7.44
CA MET A 218 -10.98 2.41 8.03
C MET A 218 -11.01 2.12 9.53
N GLU A 219 -10.66 0.91 9.96
CA GLU A 219 -10.52 0.55 11.37
C GLU A 219 -9.50 1.43 12.09
N ASP A 220 -8.29 1.59 11.53
CA ASP A 220 -7.20 2.37 12.13
C ASP A 220 -7.55 3.86 12.29
N LYS A 221 -8.42 4.38 11.41
CA LYS A 221 -8.85 5.77 11.38
C LYS A 221 -10.25 5.98 11.93
N SER A 222 -10.87 4.92 12.45
CA SER A 222 -12.26 4.90 12.94
C SER A 222 -13.23 5.53 11.94
N LEU A 223 -13.11 5.15 10.67
CA LEU A 223 -13.94 5.61 9.56
C LEU A 223 -15.04 4.60 9.29
N SER A 224 -16.24 5.11 8.95
CA SER A 224 -17.41 4.28 8.64
C SER A 224 -18.14 4.79 7.40
N GLY A 225 -18.92 3.90 6.79
CA GLY A 225 -19.78 4.18 5.63
C GLY A 225 -19.04 4.59 4.36
N SER A 226 -19.81 4.94 3.33
CA SER A 226 -19.30 5.36 2.01
C SER A 226 -18.35 6.57 2.06
N SER A 227 -18.57 7.52 2.96
CA SER A 227 -17.65 8.66 3.15
C SER A 227 -16.30 8.21 3.73
N GLY A 228 -16.34 7.31 4.73
CA GLY A 228 -15.16 6.71 5.33
C GLY A 228 -14.34 5.91 4.33
N SER A 229 -15.00 5.08 3.51
CA SER A 229 -14.34 4.28 2.47
C SER A 229 -13.62 5.16 1.43
N ARG A 230 -14.25 6.26 0.96
CA ARG A 230 -13.59 7.21 0.05
C ARG A 230 -12.36 7.87 0.68
N ARG A 231 -12.43 8.22 1.96
CA ARG A 231 -11.29 8.80 2.69
C ARG A 231 -10.18 7.77 2.90
N ALA A 232 -10.52 6.52 3.21
CA ALA A 232 -9.57 5.43 3.35
C ALA A 232 -8.87 5.10 2.02
N LEU A 233 -9.60 5.08 0.90
CA LEU A 233 -9.01 4.94 -0.44
C LEU A 233 -7.99 6.04 -0.72
N LYS A 234 -8.31 7.30 -0.38
CA LYS A 234 -7.36 8.41 -0.54
C LYS A 234 -6.11 8.18 0.30
N ILE A 235 -6.27 7.78 1.56
CA ILE A 235 -5.13 7.46 2.44
C ILE A 235 -4.30 6.32 1.86
N LEU A 236 -4.94 5.25 1.37
CA LEU A 236 -4.25 4.12 0.74
C LEU A 236 -3.35 4.59 -0.41
N ARG A 237 -3.90 5.40 -1.33
CA ARG A 237 -3.16 5.92 -2.49
C ARG A 237 -2.04 6.88 -2.10
N ASP A 238 -2.33 7.82 -1.19
CA ASP A 238 -1.35 8.82 -0.75
C ASP A 238 -0.19 8.18 0.03
N SER A 239 -0.43 7.05 0.72
CA SER A 239 0.52 6.44 1.64
C SER A 239 1.33 5.28 1.08
N THR A 240 1.13 4.90 -0.19
CA THR A 240 1.87 3.80 -0.84
C THR A 240 3.39 3.99 -0.76
N ALA A 241 3.90 5.15 -1.17
CA ALA A 241 5.34 5.42 -1.14
C ALA A 241 5.92 5.39 0.28
N TYR A 242 5.12 5.80 1.27
CA TYR A 242 5.49 5.71 2.68
C TYR A 242 5.56 4.26 3.15
N GLY A 243 4.53 3.45 2.88
CA GLY A 243 4.48 2.06 3.30
C GLY A 243 5.65 1.24 2.76
N VAL A 244 5.94 1.36 1.46
CA VAL A 244 7.07 0.65 0.81
C VAL A 244 8.40 1.00 1.48
N ALA A 245 8.63 2.27 1.82
CA ALA A 245 9.88 2.70 2.43
C ALA A 245 9.97 2.37 3.95
N MET A 246 8.84 2.33 4.65
CA MET A 246 8.78 2.08 6.09
C MET A 246 8.74 0.61 6.45
N PHE A 247 8.01 -0.19 5.67
CA PHE A 247 7.76 -1.60 5.95
C PHE A 247 8.05 -2.47 4.71
N PRO A 248 9.31 -2.49 4.23
CA PRO A 248 9.71 -3.39 3.15
C PRO A 248 9.70 -4.85 3.64
N GLU A 249 9.52 -5.80 2.73
CA GLU A 249 9.55 -7.24 3.04
C GLU A 249 10.94 -7.66 3.59
N ASP A 250 11.99 -7.07 3.03
CA ASP A 250 13.39 -7.43 3.25
C ASP A 250 14.01 -6.84 4.54
N THR A 251 13.22 -6.64 5.60
CA THR A 251 13.76 -6.32 6.94
C THR A 251 14.42 -7.54 7.62
N GLY A 252 14.94 -8.48 6.81
CA GLY A 252 15.83 -9.53 7.24
C GLY A 252 17.05 -8.94 7.94
N GLU A 253 17.31 -9.46 9.13
CA GLU A 253 18.44 -9.13 10.02
C GLU A 253 19.81 -9.10 9.33
#